data_AF-A0A0B7BX07-F1
#
_entry.id   AF-A0A0B7BX07-F1
#
_cell.length_a   1.000
_cell.length_b   1.000
_cell.length_c   1.000
_cell.angle_alpha   90.00
_cell.angle_beta   90.00
_cell.angle_gamma   90.00
#
_symmetry.space_group_name_H-M   'P 1'
#
loop_
_entity.id
_entity.type
_entity.pdbx_description
1 polymer ?
#
loop_
_entity_poly.entity_id
_entity_poly.type
_entity_poly.pdbx_seq_one_letter_code
_entity_poly.pdbx_strand_id
1 'polypeptide(L)'
;ESVSDVRHKLIQYFQHLMGPGKVSSRTVDELPWLINQTGNKQQLEKCILNLEIFQQMCAKGRCFELLSYWQAVERDKEKMAEAYFSATKNLETAAGHGDVSLLKVAETYETLGRFLRDLGLLPQALPALQRALEIRETDLDPDDPLVARSLHLLAGLHAQWRKYTTA
;
A
#
# COMPACT_ATOMS: atom_id res chain seq x y z
N GLU A 1 20.51 -30.28 -4.97
CA GLU A 1 19.24 -29.53 -5.02
C GLU A 1 19.26 -28.62 -6.23
N SER A 2 18.16 -28.53 -6.99
CA SER A 2 18.09 -27.59 -8.12
C SER A 2 17.89 -26.16 -7.62
N VAL A 3 18.30 -25.16 -8.40
CA VAL A 3 18.05 -23.74 -8.08
C VAL A 3 16.55 -23.45 -7.89
N SER A 4 15.69 -24.20 -8.58
CA SER A 4 14.24 -24.14 -8.42
C SER A 4 13.80 -24.62 -7.03
N ASP A 5 14.34 -25.72 -6.52
CA ASP A 5 13.96 -26.28 -5.21
C ASP A 5 14.31 -25.33 -4.05
N VAL A 6 15.48 -24.69 -4.12
CA VAL A 6 15.91 -23.70 -3.11
C VAL A 6 14.99 -22.49 -3.11
N ARG A 7 14.58 -22.01 -4.30
CA ARG A 7 13.64 -20.89 -4.43
C ARG A 7 12.29 -21.19 -3.79
N HIS A 8 11.74 -22.39 -4.03
CA HIS A 8 10.46 -22.79 -3.43
C HIS A 8 10.56 -22.85 -1.89
N LYS A 9 11.65 -23.39 -1.35
CA LYS A 9 11.89 -23.41 0.11
C LYS A 9 11.98 -22.00 0.71
N LEU A 10 12.69 -21.09 0.04
CA LEU A 10 12.79 -19.69 0.49
C LEU A 10 11.44 -18.98 0.44
N ILE A 11 10.67 -19.17 -0.62
CA ILE A 11 9.31 -18.61 -0.72
C ILE A 11 8.45 -19.10 0.44
N GLN A 12 8.43 -20.41 0.71
CA GLN A 12 7.66 -20.96 1.84
C GLN A 12 8.12 -20.38 3.18
N TYR A 13 9.43 -20.31 3.41
CA TYR A 13 10.00 -19.73 4.62
C TYR A 13 9.54 -18.29 4.85
N PHE A 14 9.69 -17.42 3.84
CA PHE A 14 9.28 -16.02 3.94
C PHE A 14 7.76 -15.86 4.03
N GLN A 15 6.97 -16.72 3.39
CA GLN A 15 5.51 -16.72 3.51
C GLN A 15 5.06 -17.02 4.95
N HIS A 16 5.75 -17.90 5.67
CA HIS A 16 5.45 -18.15 7.08
C HIS A 16 5.75 -16.93 7.97
N LEU A 17 6.59 -16.00 7.53
CA LEU A 17 6.92 -14.77 8.24
C LEU A 17 5.95 -13.60 7.96
N MET A 18 4.93 -13.80 7.12
CA MET A 18 3.96 -12.77 6.72
C MET A 18 2.86 -12.46 7.75
N GLY A 19 3.04 -12.82 9.02
CA GLY A 19 2.08 -12.53 10.09
C GLY A 19 2.03 -11.03 10.45
N PRO A 20 0.94 -10.56 11.08
CA PRO A 20 0.82 -9.17 11.53
C PRO A 20 1.97 -8.81 12.47
N GLY A 21 2.69 -7.73 12.16
CA GLY A 21 3.86 -7.27 12.92
C GLY A 21 5.14 -8.10 12.74
N LYS A 22 5.14 -9.12 11.88
CA LYS A 22 6.29 -10.02 11.66
C LYS A 22 7.00 -9.81 10.32
N VAL A 23 6.45 -8.96 9.45
CA VAL A 23 7.03 -8.66 8.14
C VAL A 23 8.33 -7.87 8.32
N SER A 24 9.46 -8.56 8.13
CA SER A 24 10.78 -7.95 8.20
C SER A 24 11.09 -7.20 6.90
N SER A 25 11.99 -6.21 6.99
CA SER A 25 12.57 -5.55 5.80
C SER A 25 13.11 -6.55 4.78
N ARG A 26 13.73 -7.64 5.24
CA ARG A 26 14.26 -8.69 4.36
C ARG A 26 13.15 -9.45 3.62
N THR A 27 12.02 -9.70 4.29
CA THR A 27 10.86 -10.33 3.65
C THR A 27 10.33 -9.46 2.51
N VAL A 28 10.24 -8.15 2.74
CA VAL A 28 9.80 -7.18 1.71
C VAL A 28 10.77 -7.12 0.53
N ASP A 29 12.07 -7.23 0.80
CA ASP A 29 13.10 -7.13 -0.23
C ASP A 29 13.17 -8.41 -1.10
N GLU A 30 12.99 -9.59 -0.51
CA GLU A 30 13.24 -10.88 -1.18
C GLU A 30 11.97 -11.55 -1.72
N LEU A 31 10.86 -11.54 -0.97
CA LEU A 31 9.70 -12.38 -1.26
C LEU A 31 9.00 -11.99 -2.58
N PRO A 32 8.69 -10.70 -2.86
CA PRO A 32 8.08 -10.32 -4.13
C PRO A 32 8.96 -10.69 -5.33
N TRP A 33 10.27 -10.48 -5.21
CA TRP A 33 11.23 -10.84 -6.26
C TRP A 33 11.26 -12.35 -6.50
N LEU A 34 11.37 -13.16 -5.43
CA LEU A 34 11.40 -14.62 -5.53
C LEU A 34 10.14 -15.19 -6.20
N ILE A 35 8.95 -14.67 -5.85
CA ILE A 35 7.69 -15.08 -6.45
C ILE A 35 7.62 -14.64 -7.92
N ASN A 36 8.08 -13.42 -8.25
CA ASN A 36 8.09 -12.95 -9.63
C ASN A 36 8.92 -13.89 -10.55
N GLN A 37 10.03 -14.44 -10.04
CA GLN A 37 10.86 -15.40 -10.79
C GLN A 37 10.18 -16.75 -11.06
N THR A 38 9.11 -17.10 -10.35
CA THR A 38 8.35 -18.34 -10.63
C THR A 38 7.28 -18.15 -11.70
N GLY A 39 6.98 -16.90 -12.07
CA GLY A 39 5.89 -16.57 -12.98
C GLY A 39 4.48 -16.76 -12.39
N ASN A 40 4.37 -17.07 -11.09
CA ASN A 40 3.07 -17.25 -10.43
C ASN A 40 2.40 -15.90 -10.12
N LYS A 41 1.64 -15.39 -11.11
CA LYS A 41 0.95 -14.10 -11.03
C LYS A 41 -0.02 -13.99 -9.85
N GLN A 42 -0.75 -15.05 -9.52
CA GLN A 42 -1.72 -15.05 -8.40
C GLN A 42 -1.03 -14.91 -7.05
N GLN A 43 0.08 -15.65 -6.87
CA GLN A 43 0.86 -15.58 -5.66
C GLN A 43 1.57 -14.23 -5.53
N LEU A 44 2.03 -13.65 -6.65
CA LEU A 44 2.63 -12.33 -6.69
C LEU A 44 1.61 -11.26 -6.31
N GLU A 45 0.41 -11.30 -6.90
CA GLU A 45 -0.70 -10.40 -6.59
C GLU A 45 -1.03 -10.41 -5.10
N LYS A 46 -1.19 -11.61 -4.51
CA LYS A 46 -1.45 -11.76 -3.07
C LYS A 46 -0.31 -11.20 -2.20
N CYS A 47 0.94 -11.36 -2.64
CA CYS A 47 2.10 -10.86 -1.93
C CYS A 47 2.13 -9.33 -1.90
N ILE A 48 2.00 -8.69 -3.07
CA ILE A 48 2.07 -7.24 -3.19
C ILE A 48 0.82 -6.53 -2.64
N LEU A 49 -0.33 -7.21 -2.60
CA LEU A 49 -1.55 -6.71 -1.94
C LEU A 49 -1.49 -6.75 -0.41
N ASN A 50 -0.49 -7.40 0.18
CA ASN A 50 -0.32 -7.35 1.62
C ASN A 50 0.03 -5.92 2.05
N LEU A 51 -0.86 -5.31 2.85
CA LEU A 51 -0.76 -3.90 3.23
C LEU A 51 0.55 -3.56 3.97
N GLU A 52 1.11 -4.48 4.73
CA GLU A 52 2.36 -4.27 5.45
C GLU A 52 3.57 -4.28 4.49
N ILE A 53 3.59 -5.18 3.49
CA ILE A 53 4.58 -5.13 2.40
C ILE A 53 4.43 -3.81 1.64
N PHE A 54 3.21 -3.47 1.23
CA PHE A 54 2.90 -2.25 0.51
C PHE A 54 3.42 -1.01 1.27
N GLN A 55 3.08 -0.88 2.55
CA GLN A 55 3.51 0.24 3.38
C GLN A 55 5.03 0.32 3.50
N GLN A 56 5.71 -0.80 3.77
CA GLN A 56 7.17 -0.80 3.89
C GLN A 56 7.87 -0.50 2.55
N MET A 57 7.35 -1.00 1.42
CA MET A 57 7.89 -0.68 0.10
C MET A 57 7.73 0.81 -0.22
N CYS A 58 6.55 1.38 0.03
CA CYS A 58 6.31 2.80 -0.18
C CYS A 58 7.12 3.69 0.77
N ALA A 59 7.28 3.29 2.03
CA ALA A 59 8.10 4.02 3.01
C ALA A 59 9.59 4.05 2.61
N LYS A 60 10.11 2.98 1.99
CA LYS A 60 11.47 2.91 1.44
C LYS A 60 11.64 3.59 0.07
N GLY A 61 10.60 4.21 -0.49
CA GLY A 61 10.65 4.83 -1.82
C GLY A 61 10.73 3.82 -2.98
N ARG A 62 10.42 2.54 -2.75
CA ARG A 62 10.44 1.47 -3.77
C ARG A 62 9.10 1.31 -4.51
N CYS A 63 8.33 2.39 -4.65
CA CYS A 63 7.06 2.41 -5.37
C CYS A 63 7.22 1.97 -6.84
N PHE A 64 8.35 2.28 -7.48
CA PHE A 64 8.65 1.86 -8.85
C PHE A 64 8.71 0.33 -8.98
N GLU A 65 9.31 -0.34 -8.01
CA GLU A 65 9.46 -1.79 -8.05
C GLU A 65 8.12 -2.47 -7.82
N LEU A 66 7.31 -1.92 -6.91
CA LEU A 66 5.93 -2.33 -6.72
C LEU A 66 5.12 -2.23 -8.03
N LEU A 67 5.28 -1.14 -8.79
CA LEU A 67 4.67 -1.00 -10.10
C LEU A 67 5.14 -2.06 -11.10
N SER A 68 6.43 -2.39 -11.08
CA SER A 68 6.96 -3.45 -11.96
C SER A 68 6.31 -4.81 -11.67
N TYR A 69 6.04 -5.12 -10.41
CA TYR A 69 5.31 -6.33 -10.04
C TYR A 69 3.84 -6.28 -10.49
N TRP A 70 3.17 -5.13 -10.34
CA TRP A 70 1.80 -4.98 -10.84
C TRP A 70 1.71 -5.10 -12.37
N GLN A 71 2.73 -4.64 -13.10
CA GLN A 71 2.85 -4.87 -14.54
C GLN A 71 3.04 -6.36 -14.87
N ALA A 72 3.85 -7.08 -14.10
CA ALA A 72 4.05 -8.53 -14.27
C ALA A 72 2.78 -9.36 -14.00
N VAL A 73 1.90 -8.87 -13.12
CA VAL A 73 0.56 -9.45 -12.85
C VAL A 73 -0.45 -9.10 -13.97
N GLU A 74 -0.10 -8.19 -14.90
CA GLU A 74 -0.94 -7.74 -16.02
C GLU A 74 -2.26 -7.08 -15.58
N ARG A 75 -2.21 -6.27 -14.53
CA ARG A 75 -3.38 -5.51 -14.05
C ARG A 75 -3.31 -4.04 -14.45
N ASP A 76 -4.46 -3.49 -14.82
CA ASP A 76 -4.62 -2.06 -15.03
C ASP A 76 -4.36 -1.28 -13.74
N LYS A 77 -3.84 -0.05 -13.87
CA LYS A 77 -3.55 0.81 -12.73
C LYS A 77 -4.80 1.14 -11.90
N GLU A 78 -5.97 1.20 -12.54
CA GLU A 78 -7.26 1.41 -11.88
C GLU A 78 -7.66 0.19 -11.04
N LYS A 79 -7.57 -1.02 -11.59
CA LYS A 79 -7.83 -2.27 -10.86
C LYS A 79 -6.87 -2.47 -9.69
N MET A 80 -5.61 -2.07 -9.84
CA MET A 80 -4.64 -2.03 -8.74
C MET A 80 -5.13 -1.11 -7.62
N ALA A 81 -5.55 0.11 -7.95
CA ALA A 81 -6.05 1.07 -6.97
C ALA A 81 -7.28 0.51 -6.24
N GLU A 82 -8.25 -0.04 -6.97
CA GLU A 82 -9.44 -0.69 -6.41
C GLU A 82 -9.07 -1.83 -5.46
N ALA A 83 -8.10 -2.67 -5.83
CA ALA A 83 -7.65 -3.78 -5.00
C ALA A 83 -7.05 -3.28 -3.67
N TYR A 84 -6.19 -2.26 -3.69
CA TYR A 84 -5.67 -1.66 -2.46
C TYR A 84 -6.75 -0.95 -1.63
N PHE A 85 -7.70 -0.28 -2.27
CA PHE A 85 -8.85 0.32 -1.58
C PHE A 85 -9.68 -0.74 -0.87
N SER A 86 -9.97 -1.86 -1.54
CA SER A 86 -10.71 -2.97 -0.95
C SER A 86 -9.95 -3.60 0.23
N ALA A 87 -8.64 -3.80 0.10
CA ALA A 87 -7.80 -4.33 1.17
C ALA A 87 -7.76 -3.38 2.37
N THR A 88 -7.58 -2.07 2.14
CA THR A 88 -7.53 -1.06 3.20
C THR A 88 -8.89 -0.93 3.90
N LYS A 89 -9.98 -0.96 3.16
CA LYS A 89 -11.34 -0.95 3.72
C LYS A 89 -11.62 -2.20 4.56
N ASN A 90 -11.14 -3.37 4.14
CA ASN A 90 -11.25 -4.59 4.95
C ASN A 90 -10.48 -4.45 6.26
N LEU A 91 -9.28 -3.86 6.22
CA LEU A 91 -8.49 -3.57 7.42
C LEU A 91 -9.19 -2.55 8.34
N GLU A 92 -9.84 -1.53 7.78
CA GLU A 92 -10.69 -0.59 8.54
C GLU A 92 -11.87 -1.30 9.23
N THR A 93 -12.56 -2.18 8.51
CA THR A 93 -13.66 -2.95 9.12
C THR A 93 -13.15 -3.85 10.24
N ALA A 94 -11.98 -4.47 10.09
CA ALA A 94 -11.36 -5.28 11.16
C ALA A 94 -10.94 -4.42 12.37
N ALA A 95 -10.43 -3.21 12.13
CA ALA A 95 -10.08 -2.26 13.18
C ALA A 95 -11.29 -1.87 14.05
N GLY A 96 -12.46 -1.70 13.44
CA GLY A 96 -13.71 -1.42 14.16
C GLY A 96 -14.16 -2.53 15.12
N HIS A 97 -13.63 -3.75 14.99
CA HIS A 97 -13.90 -4.88 15.90
C HIS A 97 -12.85 -4.98 17.02
N GLY A 98 -11.89 -4.07 17.10
CA GLY A 98 -10.89 -3.97 18.18
C GLY A 98 -9.52 -4.59 17.88
N ASP A 99 -9.30 -5.14 16.68
CA ASP A 99 -8.06 -5.86 16.33
C ASP A 99 -6.90 -4.95 15.87
N VAL A 100 -7.20 -3.72 15.42
CA VAL A 100 -6.22 -2.79 14.83
C VAL A 100 -6.56 -1.36 15.23
N SER A 101 -5.55 -0.53 15.55
CA SER A 101 -5.76 0.90 15.84
C SER A 101 -6.23 1.64 14.58
N LEU A 102 -7.29 2.44 14.70
CA LEU A 102 -7.80 3.32 13.63
C LEU A 102 -6.71 4.25 13.07
N LEU A 103 -5.77 4.69 13.90
CA LEU A 103 -4.61 5.48 13.45
C LEU A 103 -3.74 4.72 12.43
N LYS A 104 -3.55 3.40 12.60
CA LYS A 104 -2.82 2.57 11.61
C LYS A 104 -3.60 2.43 10.30
N VAL A 105 -4.93 2.43 10.37
CA VAL A 105 -5.80 2.50 9.18
C VAL A 105 -5.56 3.82 8.44
N ALA A 106 -5.55 4.95 9.16
CA ALA A 106 -5.29 6.27 8.57
C ALA A 106 -3.89 6.36 7.92
N GLU A 107 -2.86 5.79 8.53
CA GLU A 107 -1.52 5.68 7.91
C GLU A 107 -1.51 4.86 6.62
N THR A 108 -2.32 3.80 6.57
CA THR A 108 -2.47 2.96 5.37
C THR A 108 -3.15 3.76 4.25
N TYR A 109 -4.23 4.46 4.56
CA TYR A 109 -4.91 5.36 3.62
C TYR A 109 -4.00 6.51 3.14
N GLU A 110 -3.21 7.11 4.02
CA GLU A 110 -2.24 8.14 3.64
C GLU A 110 -1.21 7.58 2.64
N THR A 111 -0.66 6.40 2.93
CA THR A 111 0.33 5.74 2.06
C THR A 111 -0.26 5.43 0.69
N LEU A 112 -1.51 4.93 0.65
CA LEU A 112 -2.25 4.70 -0.58
C LEU A 112 -2.46 5.99 -1.37
N GLY A 113 -2.91 7.05 -0.71
CA GLY A 113 -3.12 8.36 -1.34
C GLY A 113 -1.84 8.94 -1.96
N ARG A 114 -0.71 8.86 -1.24
CA ARG A 114 0.61 9.28 -1.75
C ARG A 114 1.04 8.44 -2.96
N PHE A 115 0.90 7.11 -2.85
CA PHE A 115 1.23 6.20 -3.94
C PHE A 115 0.41 6.52 -5.20
N LEU A 116 -0.92 6.64 -5.09
CA LEU A 116 -1.81 6.94 -6.22
C LEU A 116 -1.52 8.31 -6.85
N ARG A 117 -1.23 9.32 -6.03
CA ARG A 117 -0.81 10.63 -6.51
C ARG A 117 0.46 10.54 -7.35
N ASP A 118 1.45 9.78 -6.87
CA ASP A 118 2.72 9.59 -7.58
C ASP A 118 2.53 8.79 -8.89
N LEU A 119 1.44 8.00 -9.02
CA LEU A 119 1.03 7.35 -10.26
C LEU A 119 0.25 8.24 -11.24
N GLY A 120 -0.11 9.47 -10.83
CA GLY A 120 -1.00 10.35 -11.58
C GLY A 120 -2.49 10.00 -11.47
N LEU A 121 -2.85 9.04 -10.63
CA LEU A 121 -4.24 8.65 -10.34
C LEU A 121 -4.87 9.58 -9.31
N LEU A 122 -4.95 10.87 -9.65
CA LEU A 122 -5.43 11.92 -8.75
C LEU A 122 -6.89 11.69 -8.29
N PRO A 123 -7.83 11.23 -9.14
CA PRO A 123 -9.20 10.94 -8.73
C PRO A 123 -9.30 9.86 -7.67
N GLN A 124 -8.42 8.85 -7.73
CA GLN A 124 -8.37 7.77 -6.74
C GLN A 124 -7.57 8.20 -5.50
N ALA A 125 -6.58 9.08 -5.62
CA ALA A 125 -5.80 9.56 -4.47
C ALA A 125 -6.61 10.41 -3.48
N LEU A 126 -7.56 11.20 -3.98
CA LEU A 126 -8.38 12.12 -3.17
C LEU A 126 -9.18 11.40 -2.07
N PRO A 127 -10.02 10.38 -2.37
CA PRO A 127 -10.80 9.69 -1.34
C PRO A 127 -9.92 8.95 -0.32
N ALA A 128 -8.73 8.48 -0.71
CA ALA A 128 -7.78 7.87 0.24
C ALA A 128 -7.29 8.90 1.27
N LEU A 129 -6.84 10.08 0.82
CA LEU A 129 -6.34 11.12 1.72
C LEU A 129 -7.45 11.74 2.56
N GLN A 130 -8.66 11.87 2.02
CA GLN A 130 -9.83 12.33 2.80
C GLN A 130 -10.18 11.36 3.91
N ARG A 131 -10.22 10.05 3.63
CA ARG A 131 -10.51 9.06 4.68
C ARG A 131 -9.44 9.04 5.77
N ALA A 132 -8.17 9.22 5.41
CA ALA A 132 -7.08 9.37 6.38
C ALA A 132 -7.25 10.60 7.28
N LEU A 133 -7.73 11.72 6.74
CA LEU A 133 -8.05 12.92 7.51
C LEU A 133 -9.22 12.67 8.47
N GLU A 134 -10.32 12.14 7.96
CA GLU A 134 -11.54 11.88 8.75
C GLU A 134 -11.22 11.01 9.98
N ILE A 135 -10.45 9.93 9.81
CA ILE A 135 -10.07 9.04 10.92
C ILE A 135 -9.17 9.77 11.94
N ARG A 136 -8.32 10.70 11.49
CA ARG A 136 -7.46 11.47 12.39
C ARG A 136 -8.24 12.53 13.14
N GLU A 137 -9.20 13.19 12.50
CA GLU A 137 -10.06 14.18 13.14
C GLU A 137 -11.02 13.56 14.17
N THR A 138 -11.34 12.26 14.08
CA THR A 138 -12.15 11.58 15.11
C THR A 138 -11.36 11.24 16.36
N ASP A 139 -10.08 10.89 16.21
CA ASP A 139 -9.27 10.30 17.28
C ASP A 139 -8.22 11.28 17.85
N LEU A 140 -7.89 12.35 17.11
CA LEU A 140 -6.84 13.32 17.44
C LEU A 140 -7.40 14.74 17.50
N ASP A 141 -6.71 15.60 18.25
CA ASP A 141 -7.02 17.03 18.28
C ASP A 141 -6.74 17.69 16.92
N PRO A 142 -7.49 18.75 16.55
CA PRO A 142 -7.27 19.48 15.30
C PRO A 142 -5.86 20.06 15.13
N ASP A 143 -5.17 20.36 16.24
CA ASP A 143 -3.79 20.87 16.27
C ASP A 143 -2.73 19.76 16.18
N ASP A 144 -3.13 18.49 16.08
CA ASP A 144 -2.20 17.38 15.98
C ASP A 144 -1.40 17.44 14.65
N PRO A 145 -0.07 17.20 14.68
CA PRO A 145 0.77 17.19 13.48
C PRO A 145 0.28 16.24 12.37
N LEU A 146 -0.39 15.13 12.72
CA LEU A 146 -0.93 14.17 11.77
C LEU A 146 -2.14 14.72 11.00
N VAL A 147 -2.98 15.52 11.65
CA VAL A 147 -4.10 16.24 11.00
C VAL A 147 -3.53 17.28 10.04
N ALA A 148 -2.58 18.08 10.49
CA ALA A 148 -1.88 19.06 9.64
C ALA A 148 -1.21 18.40 8.42
N ARG A 149 -0.60 17.23 8.60
CA ARG A 149 0.01 16.45 7.51
C ARG A 149 -1.02 15.99 6.49
N SER A 150 -2.17 15.48 6.92
CA SER A 150 -3.27 15.10 6.01
C SER A 150 -3.74 16.28 5.16
N LEU A 151 -3.97 17.43 5.77
CA LEU A 151 -4.40 18.65 5.08
C LEU A 151 -3.35 19.13 4.07
N HIS A 152 -2.07 19.09 4.44
CA HIS A 152 -0.97 19.44 3.53
C HIS A 152 -0.96 18.55 2.28
N LEU A 153 -1.15 17.23 2.45
CA LEU A 153 -1.18 16.29 1.33
C LEU A 153 -2.39 16.53 0.41
N LEU A 154 -3.56 16.82 0.98
CA LEU A 154 -4.77 17.18 0.21
C LEU A 154 -4.58 18.48 -0.58
N ALA A 155 -4.00 19.52 0.03
CA ALA A 155 -3.69 20.77 -0.65
C ALA A 155 -2.72 20.54 -1.82
N GLY A 156 -1.69 19.72 -1.63
CA GLY A 156 -0.77 19.33 -2.69
C GLY A 156 -1.46 18.59 -3.84
N LEU A 157 -2.39 17.69 -3.52
CA LEU A 157 -3.18 16.96 -4.52
C LEU A 157 -4.07 17.89 -5.35
N HIS A 158 -4.79 18.82 -4.71
CA HIS A 158 -5.63 19.79 -5.42
C HIS A 158 -4.81 20.74 -6.31
N ALA A 159 -3.64 21.19 -5.83
CA ALA A 159 -2.74 22.02 -6.62
C ALA A 159 -2.23 21.26 -7.86
N GLN A 160 -1.90 19.98 -7.71
CA GLN A 160 -1.49 19.13 -8.83
C GLN A 160 -2.64 18.92 -9.82
N TRP A 161 -3.85 18.61 -9.33
CA TRP A 161 -5.03 18.45 -10.17
C TRP A 161 -5.32 19.69 -11.00
N ARG A 162 -5.29 20.87 -10.37
CA ARG A 162 -5.50 22.15 -11.06
C ARG A 162 -4.52 22.33 -12.21
N LYS A 163 -3.24 22.05 -12.00
CA LYS A 163 -2.20 22.16 -13.04
C LYS A 163 -2.51 21.28 -14.26
N TYR A 164 -2.96 20.04 -14.05
CA TYR A 164 -3.32 19.14 -15.15
C TYR A 164 -4.61 19.55 -15.86
N THR A 165 -5.57 20.15 -15.17
CA THR A 165 -6.80 20.66 -15.82
C THR A 165 -6.59 21.95 -16.60
N THR A 166 -5.52 22.71 -16.30
CA THR A 166 -5.20 23.97 -16.96
C THR A 166 -4.16 23.85 -18.07
N ALA A 167 -3.58 22.65 -18.27
CA ALA A 167 -2.64 22.34 -19.34
C ALA A 167 -3.37 21.75 -20.55
#